data_AF-A0A382TD32-F1
#
_entry.id   AF-A0A382TD32-F1
#
_cell.length_a   1.000
_cell.length_b   1.000
_cell.length_c   1.000
_cell.angle_alpha   90.00
_cell.angle_beta   90.00
_cell.angle_gamma   90.00
#
_symmetry.space_group_name_H-M   'P 1'
#
loop_
_entity.id
_entity.type
_entity.pdbx_description
1 polymer ?
#
loop_
_entity_poly.entity_id
_entity_poly.type
_entity_poly.pdbx_seq_one_letter_code
_entity_poly.pdbx_strand_id
1 'polypeptide(L)' 'VLMTLFLHFFVSSLTQMIDLITTISFMAGPILGYLNLKAVTSPHVPKEHQPGKAMLAFSYFGLVSMVVVAIIFLMN' A
#
# COMPACT_ATOMS: atom_id res chain seq x y z
N VAL A 1 -11.02 14.05 -35.01
CA VAL A 1 -10.29 12.80 -35.33
C VAL A 1 -8.84 12.84 -34.86
N LEU A 2 -7.96 13.69 -35.42
CA LEU A 2 -6.53 13.75 -34.99
C LEU A 2 -6.34 14.13 -33.52
N MET A 3 -7.06 15.15 -33.03
CA MET A 3 -7.04 15.54 -31.61
C MET A 3 -7.54 14.42 -30.69
N THR A 4 -8.55 13.67 -31.12
CA THR A 4 -9.12 12.55 -30.37
C THR A 4 -8.13 11.40 -30.27
N LEU A 5 -7.39 11.11 -31.35
CA LEU A 5 -6.33 10.09 -31.37
C LEU A 5 -5.17 10.47 -30.44
N PHE A 6 -4.78 11.76 -30.44
CA PHE A 6 -3.74 12.29 -29.56
C PHE A 6 -4.14 12.18 -28.09
N LEU A 7 -5.38 12.52 -27.75
CA LEU A 7 -5.91 12.34 -26.39
C LEU A 7 -5.91 10.87 -25.96
N HIS A 8 -6.31 9.95 -26.83
CA HIS A 8 -6.32 8.53 -26.49
C HIS A 8 -4.92 7.98 -26.19
N PHE A 9 -3.90 8.41 -26.96
CA PHE A 9 -2.51 8.04 -26.69
C PHE A 9 -2.01 8.63 -25.36
N PHE A 10 -2.33 9.90 -25.09
CA PHE A 10 -1.91 10.57 -23.85
C PHE A 10 -2.56 9.97 -22.61
N VAL A 11 -3.86 9.66 -22.68
CA VAL A 11 -4.61 8.98 -21.60
C VAL A 11 -4.03 7.59 -21.36
N SER A 12 -3.77 6.81 -22.43
CA SER A 12 -3.16 5.47 -22.28
C SER A 12 -1.80 5.52 -21.59
N SER A 13 -0.95 6.47 -21.96
CA SER A 13 0.35 6.71 -21.32
C SER A 13 0.22 7.06 -19.83
N LEU A 14 -0.73 7.94 -19.51
CA LEU A 14 -1.01 8.33 -18.14
C LEU A 14 -1.58 7.17 -17.30
N THR A 15 -2.46 6.36 -17.86
CA THR A 15 -2.99 5.15 -17.20
C THR A 15 -1.85 4.20 -16.87
N GLN A 16 -0.95 3.90 -17.81
CA GLN A 16 0.22 3.05 -17.56
C GLN A 16 1.13 3.59 -16.46
N MET A 17 1.37 4.91 -16.41
CA MET A 17 2.14 5.54 -15.35
C MET A 17 1.47 5.38 -13.98
N ILE A 18 0.16 5.64 -13.91
CA ILE A 18 -0.63 5.50 -12.68
C ILE A 18 -0.62 4.05 -12.21
N ASP A 19 -0.78 3.08 -13.11
CA ASP A 19 -0.80 1.67 -12.76
C ASP A 19 0.53 1.22 -12.14
N LEU A 20 1.65 1.67 -12.71
CA LEU A 20 2.97 1.39 -12.17
C LEU A 20 3.15 1.99 -10.77
N ILE A 21 2.83 3.27 -10.59
CA ILE A 21 2.99 3.96 -9.29
C ILE A 21 2.08 3.33 -8.23
N THR A 22 0.84 3.01 -8.61
CA THR A 22 -0.16 2.41 -7.72
C THR A 22 0.28 1.01 -7.27
N THR A 23 0.78 0.18 -8.19
CA THR A 23 1.34 -1.14 -7.87
C THR A 23 2.48 -1.03 -6.87
N ILE A 24 3.45 -0.14 -7.13
CA ILE A 24 4.60 0.08 -6.23
C ILE A 24 4.11 0.54 -4.86
N SER A 25 3.16 1.47 -4.81
CA SER A 25 2.62 2.02 -3.56
C SER A 25 1.88 0.97 -2.74
N PHE A 26 1.07 0.13 -3.39
CA PHE A 26 0.36 -0.98 -2.75
C PHE A 26 1.30 -2.09 -2.26
N MET A 27 2.42 -2.31 -2.93
CA MET A 27 3.46 -3.22 -2.43
C MET A 27 4.27 -2.61 -1.27
N ALA A 28 4.58 -1.32 -1.32
CA ALA A 28 5.36 -0.63 -0.30
C ALA A 28 4.61 -0.51 1.03
N GLY A 29 3.29 -0.26 1.00
CA GLY A 29 2.42 -0.15 2.17
C GLY A 29 2.59 -1.28 3.20
N PRO A 30 2.35 -2.55 2.85
CA PRO A 30 2.47 -3.67 3.78
C PRO A 30 3.90 -3.90 4.26
N ILE A 31 4.91 -3.66 3.42
CA ILE A 31 6.32 -3.76 3.82
C ILE A 31 6.63 -2.74 4.93
N LEU A 32 6.31 -1.46 4.69
CA LEU A 32 6.56 -0.38 5.64
C LEU A 32 5.72 -0.54 6.91
N GLY A 33 4.45 -0.92 6.79
CA GLY A 33 3.57 -1.17 7.93
C GLY A 33 4.09 -2.31 8.81
N TYR A 34 4.58 -3.40 8.22
CA TYR A 34 5.12 -4.52 8.97
C TYR A 34 6.41 -4.15 9.70
N LEU A 35 7.31 -3.44 9.02
CA LEU A 35 8.55 -2.95 9.63
C LEU A 35 8.27 -1.99 10.79
N ASN A 36 7.28 -1.09 10.63
CA ASN A 36 6.86 -0.19 11.70
C ASN A 36 6.28 -0.95 12.90
N LEU A 37 5.37 -1.89 12.65
CA LEU A 37 4.78 -2.72 13.70
C LEU A 37 5.87 -3.51 14.45
N LYS A 38 6.81 -4.13 13.73
CA LYS A 38 7.94 -4.87 14.30
C LYS A 38 8.86 -3.96 15.13
N ALA A 39 9.13 -2.75 14.65
CA ALA A 39 9.98 -1.80 15.35
C ALA A 39 9.34 -1.31 16.65
N VAL A 40 8.04 -0.97 16.61
CA VAL A 40 7.34 -0.42 17.78
C VAL A 40 7.05 -1.51 18.84
N THR A 41 6.94 -2.78 18.44
CA THR A 41 6.81 -3.92 19.38
C THR A 41 8.15 -4.56 19.75
N SER A 42 9.27 -3.95 19.35
CA SER A 42 10.61 -4.46 19.63
C SER A 42 10.91 -4.48 21.13
N PRO A 43 11.76 -5.40 21.63
CA PRO A 43 12.24 -5.38 23.02
C PRO A 43 12.94 -4.08 23.44
N HIS A 44 13.40 -3.29 22.47
CA HIS A 44 14.07 -2.00 22.69
C HIS A 44 13.09 -0.86 23.04
N VAL A 45 11.77 -1.06 22.84
CA VAL A 45 10.74 -0.09 23.18
C VAL A 45 10.11 -0.48 24.52
N PRO A 46 10.13 0.40 25.54
CA PRO A 46 9.49 0.13 26.83
C PRO A 46 8.03 -0.26 26.64
N LYS A 47 7.55 -1.26 27.41
CA LYS A 47 6.18 -1.80 27.27
C LYS A 47 5.07 -0.76 27.42
N GLU A 48 5.35 0.30 28.18
CA GLU A 48 4.47 1.45 28.42
C GLU A 48 4.19 2.26 27.14
N HIS A 49 5.12 2.22 26.19
CA HIS A 49 5.04 2.93 24.91
C HIS A 49 4.68 2.02 23.73
N GLN A 50 4.52 0.71 23.99
CA GLN A 50 4.09 -0.22 22.96
C GLN A 50 2.58 -0.06 22.71
N PRO A 51 2.11 -0.29 21.47
CA PRO A 51 0.70 -0.23 21.14
C PRO A 51 -0.11 -1.26 21.96
N GLY A 52 -1.26 -0.82 22.47
CA GLY A 52 -2.21 -1.70 23.15
C GLY A 52 -2.85 -2.72 22.20
N LYS A 53 -3.54 -3.73 22.77
CA LYS A 53 -4.13 -4.84 22.00
C LYS A 53 -5.08 -4.41 20.89
N ALA A 54 -5.88 -3.37 21.11
CA ALA A 54 -6.80 -2.84 20.09
C ALA A 54 -6.04 -2.25 18.89
N MET A 55 -4.97 -1.50 19.15
CA MET A 55 -4.12 -0.91 18.11
C MET A 55 -3.38 -1.99 17.34
N LEU A 56 -2.88 -3.03 18.02
CA LEU A 56 -2.28 -4.19 17.36
C LEU A 56 -3.27 -4.89 16.41
N ALA A 57 -4.51 -5.14 16.87
CA ALA A 57 -5.54 -5.72 16.03
C ALA A 57 -5.84 -4.85 14.80
N PHE A 58 -5.92 -3.54 14.98
CA PHE A 58 -6.10 -2.59 13.88
C PHE A 58 -4.90 -2.59 12.91
N SER A 59 -3.67 -2.65 13.42
CA SER A 59 -2.46 -2.75 12.58
C SER A 59 -2.44 -4.02 11.75
N TYR A 60 -2.79 -5.17 12.35
CA TYR A 60 -2.88 -6.43 11.60
C TYR A 60 -4.01 -6.40 10.57
N PHE A 61 -5.17 -5.85 10.92
CA PHE A 61 -6.27 -5.66 9.97
C PHE A 61 -5.84 -4.77 8.79
N GLY A 62 -5.17 -3.65 9.08
CA GLY A 62 -4.61 -2.76 8.06
C GLY A 62 -3.63 -3.48 7.14
N LEU A 63 -2.68 -4.25 7.69
CA LEU A 63 -1.72 -5.03 6.92
C LEU A 63 -2.40 -6.05 6.00
N VAL A 64 -3.39 -6.79 6.50
CA VAL A 64 -4.15 -7.75 5.69
C VAL A 64 -4.92 -7.02 4.59
N SER A 65 -5.58 -5.90 4.92
CA SER A 65 -6.34 -5.12 3.92
C SER A 65 -5.44 -4.59 2.80
N MET A 66 -4.23 -4.13 3.12
CA MET A 66 -3.26 -3.67 2.11
C MET A 66 -2.83 -4.80 1.18
N VAL A 67 -2.57 -6.00 1.71
CA VAL A 67 -2.23 -7.16 0.89
C VAL A 67 -3.39 -7.57 -0.01
N VAL A 68 -4.63 -7.56 0.51
CA VAL A 68 -5.83 -7.84 -0.29
C VAL A 68 -5.98 -6.85 -1.44
N VAL A 69 -5.84 -5.55 -1.17
CA VAL A 69 -5.91 -4.50 -2.20
C VAL A 69 -4.79 -4.68 -3.25
N ALA A 70 -3.56 -4.99 -2.82
CA ALA A 70 -2.46 -5.26 -3.73
C ALA A 70 -2.73 -6.46 -4.65
N ILE A 71 -3.30 -7.55 -4.12
CA ILE A 71 -3.67 -8.73 -4.90
C ILE A 71 -4.79 -8.38 -5.89
N ILE A 72 -5.84 -7.67 -5.46
CA ILE A 72 -6.94 -7.25 -6.34
C ILE A 72 -6.40 -6.40 -7.49
N PHE A 73 -5.48 -5.48 -7.21
CA PHE A 73 -4.87 -4.63 -8.23
C PHE A 73 -3.99 -5.40 -9.22
N LEU A 74 -3.27 -6.42 -8.76
CA LEU A 74 -2.44 -7.26 -9.63
C LEU A 74 -3.26 -8.21 -10.52
N MET A 75 -4.46 -8.59 -10.06
CA MET A 75 -5.38 -9.46 -10.80
C MET A 75 -6.27 -8.72 -11.81
N ASN A 76 -6.28 -7.39 -11.77
CA ASN A 76 -7.11 -6.53 -12.61
C ASN A 76 -6.30 -5.86 -13.72
#